data_AF-I8UAT3-F1
#
_entry.id   AF-I8UAT3-F1
#
_cell.length_a   1.000
_cell.length_b   1.000
_cell.length_c   1.000
_cell.angle_alpha   90.00
_cell.angle_beta   90.00
_cell.angle_gamma   90.00
#
_symmetry.space_group_name_H-M   'P 1'
#
loop_
_entity.id
_entity.type
_entity.pdbx_description
1 polymer ?
#
loop_
_entity_poly.entity_id
_entity_poly.type
_entity_poly.pdbx_seq_one_letter_code
_entity_poly.pdbx_strand_id
1 'polypeptide(L)'
;MKKILYFLSLFWLITVDGYSQSEDISNTGPSPVLAFSDLINGPASGLGDGLGEGAIVTVWGYHLGEKQGQVFFTDSTGKTRPAAHIYYWKKADGKLPGGPANLYESHQLYEVAFSIPKSSTGEGEIFFITSNDLVSSKIKFKVNNGRIFHIKLNGNNNNIGSFDSPWQFINGDAAIKKAPGNKGLIAGDIVYSHGVEELHKTGKAAMFLRALEGNIDAHISFVSYPGSVAIVRSPSWGIHPYLSTAIVISKFTVEGGNMNDPKDDSPYVPPISPFTIQIKTTQFGRIIGNKVTDIEGKCSNGMSGAISGTGFDIEDLKVFGNEITEIGCRQTSHFHHTTYFTRRTNKGLRNIQAPELGWNFLHNNMARYGIHFYDETNSRNNPCDHVSGNLLIHNNVIFRQRGPGINVYTSGRDHGCWITNVKITDNILIETGLGPISEKRNGTAPFAVKIGGSILGNFEVHNNIIYDVSDESSRQYNRPFAINAIFHFRGATPSIKNNYFHNKEPIPFINNFEKSVEKENTITTTNFDDKKSKLIEKIKHIQ
;
A
#
# COMPACT_ATOMS: atom_id res chain seq x y z
N MET A 1 2.51 -28.17 -9.03
CA MET A 1 2.64 -26.92 -9.81
C MET A 1 1.67 -26.78 -10.98
N LYS A 2 1.32 -27.82 -11.77
CA LYS A 2 0.32 -27.74 -12.87
C LYS A 2 -1.16 -27.43 -12.46
N LYS A 3 -1.48 -27.31 -11.16
CA LYS A 3 -2.85 -27.04 -10.63
C LYS A 3 -3.06 -25.60 -10.12
N ILE A 4 -2.12 -24.69 -10.41
CA ILE A 4 -2.17 -23.26 -10.06
C ILE A 4 -2.63 -22.41 -11.26
N LEU A 5 -2.59 -22.93 -12.50
CA LEU A 5 -2.92 -22.15 -13.70
C LEU A 5 -4.43 -21.88 -13.93
N TYR A 6 -5.33 -22.66 -13.33
CA TYR A 6 -6.80 -22.53 -13.56
C TYR A 6 -7.48 -21.45 -12.71
N PHE A 7 -6.71 -20.68 -11.93
CA PHE A 7 -7.17 -20.09 -10.67
C PHE A 7 -7.51 -18.59 -10.70
N LEU A 8 -7.13 -17.88 -11.77
CA LEU A 8 -7.50 -16.47 -12.01
C LEU A 8 -8.32 -16.29 -13.31
N SER A 9 -8.33 -17.28 -14.22
CA SER A 9 -9.24 -17.26 -15.38
C SER A 9 -10.71 -17.39 -14.98
N LEU A 10 -11.01 -18.03 -13.83
CA LEU A 10 -12.39 -18.12 -13.32
C LEU A 10 -12.95 -16.77 -12.87
N PHE A 11 -12.10 -15.79 -12.51
CA PHE A 11 -12.55 -14.43 -12.17
C PHE A 11 -12.97 -13.62 -13.41
N TRP A 12 -12.45 -13.97 -14.59
CA TRP A 12 -12.86 -13.40 -15.88
C TRP A 12 -14.04 -14.15 -16.54
N LEU A 13 -14.23 -15.44 -16.21
CA LEU A 13 -15.30 -16.27 -16.78
C LEU A 13 -16.66 -16.08 -16.10
N ILE A 14 -16.73 -15.57 -14.86
CA ILE A 14 -18.02 -15.38 -14.15
C ILE A 14 -18.80 -14.14 -14.66
N THR A 15 -18.23 -13.33 -15.55
CA THR A 15 -18.93 -12.18 -16.16
C THR A 15 -19.62 -12.47 -17.50
N VAL A 16 -19.54 -13.68 -18.06
CA VAL A 16 -20.16 -13.98 -19.37
C VAL A 16 -20.77 -15.38 -19.37
N ASP A 17 -21.98 -15.52 -18.82
CA ASP A 17 -22.79 -16.72 -19.03
C ASP A 17 -23.59 -16.59 -20.33
N GLY A 18 -23.25 -17.42 -21.32
CA GLY A 18 -24.19 -17.81 -22.38
C GLY A 18 -23.67 -17.68 -23.81
N TYR A 19 -22.60 -18.38 -24.18
CA TYR A 19 -22.42 -18.81 -25.58
C TYR A 19 -21.45 -20.00 -25.66
N SER A 20 -21.95 -21.22 -25.93
CA SER A 20 -21.09 -22.34 -26.30
C SER A 20 -20.80 -22.24 -27.80
N GLN A 21 -19.66 -21.66 -28.16
CA GLN A 21 -19.03 -21.94 -29.45
C GLN A 21 -17.78 -22.78 -29.24
N SER A 22 -17.57 -23.69 -30.18
CA SER A 22 -16.39 -24.54 -30.29
C SER A 22 -15.14 -23.67 -30.43
N GLU A 23 -14.45 -23.43 -29.33
CA GLU A 23 -13.22 -22.64 -29.31
C GLU A 23 -12.08 -23.45 -29.91
N ASP A 24 -11.60 -22.98 -31.06
CA ASP A 24 -10.21 -23.14 -31.45
C ASP A 24 -9.38 -22.60 -30.28
N ILE A 25 -8.78 -23.49 -29.48
CA ILE A 25 -7.95 -23.11 -28.33
C ILE A 25 -6.66 -22.51 -28.89
N SER A 26 -6.75 -21.27 -29.39
CA SER A 26 -5.58 -20.46 -29.63
C SER A 26 -4.86 -20.40 -28.28
N ASN A 27 -3.58 -20.78 -28.27
CA ASN A 27 -2.74 -20.88 -27.08
C ASN A 27 -2.39 -19.50 -26.49
N THR A 28 -3.27 -18.51 -26.68
CA THR A 28 -3.11 -17.12 -26.28
C THR A 28 -3.53 -17.02 -24.81
N GLY A 29 -2.55 -17.13 -23.92
CA GLY A 29 -2.76 -16.83 -22.50
C GLY A 29 -3.31 -15.41 -22.31
N PRO A 30 -3.83 -15.08 -21.10
CA PRO A 30 -4.33 -13.74 -20.83
C PRO A 30 -3.26 -12.68 -21.14
N SER A 31 -3.69 -11.57 -21.73
CA SER A 31 -2.78 -10.48 -22.10
C SER A 31 -2.07 -9.94 -20.85
N PRO A 32 -0.76 -9.65 -20.93
CA PRO A 32 -0.01 -9.12 -19.80
C PRO A 32 -0.50 -7.72 -19.43
N VAL A 33 -0.60 -7.43 -18.14
CA VAL A 33 -1.11 -6.14 -17.63
C VAL A 33 -0.10 -5.57 -16.65
N LEU A 34 0.39 -4.37 -16.94
CA LEU A 34 1.18 -3.59 -15.99
C LEU A 34 0.24 -2.95 -14.98
N ALA A 35 0.45 -3.22 -13.70
CA ALA A 35 -0.41 -2.75 -12.62
C ALA A 35 0.05 -1.38 -12.12
N PHE A 36 1.29 -1.28 -11.63
CA PHE A 36 1.88 -0.03 -11.13
C PHE A 36 3.41 -0.04 -11.24
N SER A 37 4.02 1.14 -11.09
CA SER A 37 5.47 1.33 -10.94
C SER A 37 5.82 2.06 -9.65
N ASP A 38 7.06 1.93 -9.20
CA ASP A 38 7.56 2.72 -8.09
C ASP A 38 7.74 4.19 -8.49
N LEU A 39 8.45 4.41 -9.60
CA LEU A 39 8.72 5.72 -10.18
C LEU A 39 7.77 6.02 -11.34
N ILE A 40 7.26 7.25 -11.38
CA ILE A 40 6.48 7.79 -12.51
C ILE A 40 7.21 8.95 -13.21
N ASN A 41 8.37 9.34 -12.69
CA ASN A 41 9.25 10.32 -13.29
C ASN A 41 10.70 10.09 -12.86
N GLY A 42 11.64 10.62 -13.63
CA GLY A 42 13.07 10.56 -13.32
C GLY A 42 13.97 10.93 -14.51
N PRO A 43 15.28 11.05 -14.30
CA PRO A 43 16.23 11.38 -15.36
C PRO A 43 16.49 10.20 -16.29
N ALA A 44 16.75 10.48 -17.57
CA ALA A 44 17.15 9.48 -18.57
C ALA A 44 18.68 9.33 -18.70
N SER A 45 19.45 9.84 -17.74
CA SER A 45 20.91 9.72 -17.71
C SER A 45 21.45 9.86 -16.28
N GLY A 46 22.74 9.56 -16.09
CA GLY A 46 23.46 9.83 -14.83
C GLY A 46 23.53 8.64 -13.87
N LEU A 47 23.11 7.43 -14.28
CA LEU A 47 23.10 6.26 -13.41
C LEU A 47 24.51 5.79 -13.03
N GLY A 48 25.46 5.78 -13.96
CA GLY A 48 26.88 5.56 -13.68
C GLY A 48 27.26 4.16 -13.16
N ASP A 49 26.36 3.18 -13.24
CA ASP A 49 26.63 1.79 -12.80
C ASP A 49 27.35 0.93 -13.85
N GLY A 50 27.53 1.46 -15.05
CA GLY A 50 28.14 0.76 -16.20
C GLY A 50 27.20 -0.22 -16.92
N LEU A 51 25.92 -0.29 -16.55
CA LEU A 51 24.92 -1.17 -17.17
C LEU A 51 23.77 -0.38 -17.79
N GLY A 52 23.13 0.49 -17.01
CA GLY A 52 22.00 1.31 -17.44
C GLY A 52 22.41 2.74 -17.80
N GLU A 53 21.42 3.56 -18.16
CA GLU A 53 21.64 4.94 -18.58
C GLU A 53 20.99 5.92 -17.60
N GLY A 54 19.66 5.85 -17.44
CA GLY A 54 18.87 6.70 -16.56
C GLY A 54 18.26 5.98 -15.35
N ALA A 55 17.16 6.54 -14.86
CA ALA A 55 16.39 6.02 -13.74
C ALA A 55 16.09 4.54 -13.92
N ILE A 56 16.35 3.76 -12.89
CA ILE A 56 15.88 2.38 -12.74
C ILE A 56 14.45 2.43 -12.22
N VAL A 57 13.51 1.94 -13.02
CA VAL A 57 12.10 1.80 -12.69
C VAL A 57 11.79 0.34 -12.42
N THR A 58 11.02 0.08 -11.36
CA THR A 58 10.45 -1.24 -11.10
C THR A 58 8.95 -1.20 -11.40
N VAL A 59 8.50 -2.17 -12.19
CA VAL A 59 7.09 -2.35 -12.57
C VAL A 59 6.59 -3.68 -12.05
N TRP A 60 5.40 -3.67 -11.47
CA TRP A 60 4.66 -4.87 -11.09
C TRP A 60 3.53 -5.12 -12.07
N GLY A 61 3.32 -6.37 -12.46
CA GLY A 61 2.30 -6.72 -13.44
C GLY A 61 1.86 -8.18 -13.42
N TYR A 62 0.73 -8.44 -14.05
CA TYR A 62 0.14 -9.75 -14.22
C TYR A 62 0.60 -10.39 -15.53
N HIS A 63 0.73 -11.72 -15.51
CA HIS A 63 0.96 -12.53 -16.71
C HIS A 63 2.21 -12.16 -17.52
N LEU A 64 3.22 -11.58 -16.88
CA LEU A 64 4.49 -11.26 -17.52
C LEU A 64 5.29 -12.53 -17.88
N GLY A 65 5.06 -13.63 -17.15
CA GLY A 65 5.75 -14.90 -17.36
C GLY A 65 7.09 -14.98 -16.64
N GLU A 66 7.63 -16.19 -16.49
CA GLU A 66 8.89 -16.43 -15.78
C GLU A 66 10.13 -16.20 -16.64
N LYS A 67 9.99 -16.32 -17.97
CA LYS A 67 11.07 -16.04 -18.91
C LYS A 67 11.10 -14.54 -19.20
N GLN A 68 12.30 -13.96 -19.14
CA GLN A 68 12.50 -12.56 -19.46
C GLN A 68 12.04 -12.24 -20.89
N GLY A 69 11.19 -11.22 -21.01
CA GLY A 69 10.80 -10.63 -22.27
C GLY A 69 11.64 -9.40 -22.63
N GLN A 70 11.02 -8.45 -23.30
CA GLN A 70 11.60 -7.17 -23.68
C GLN A 70 10.82 -6.04 -23.02
N VAL A 71 11.53 -4.97 -22.68
CA VAL A 71 10.96 -3.73 -22.14
C VAL A 71 11.24 -2.60 -23.11
N PHE A 72 10.22 -1.77 -23.38
CA PHE A 72 10.31 -0.62 -24.27
C PHE A 72 9.85 0.65 -23.59
N PHE A 73 10.44 1.77 -24.02
CA PHE A 73 10.05 3.12 -23.65
C PHE A 73 9.81 3.96 -24.91
N THR A 74 8.62 4.54 -25.02
CA THR A 74 8.28 5.55 -26.03
C THR A 74 8.40 6.93 -25.40
N ASP A 75 9.30 7.76 -25.91
CA ASP A 75 9.54 9.11 -25.36
C ASP A 75 8.54 10.15 -25.86
N SER A 76 8.70 11.39 -25.38
CA SER A 76 7.86 12.54 -25.73
C SER A 76 7.92 12.95 -27.22
N THR A 77 8.88 12.44 -27.98
CA THR A 77 8.99 12.64 -29.44
C THR A 77 8.35 11.52 -30.24
N GLY A 78 7.74 10.53 -29.57
CA GLY A 78 7.16 9.34 -30.17
C GLY A 78 8.18 8.27 -30.55
N LYS A 79 9.46 8.41 -30.16
CA LYS A 79 10.50 7.44 -30.48
C LYS A 79 10.53 6.32 -29.44
N THR A 80 10.28 5.09 -29.90
CA THR A 80 10.38 3.87 -29.09
C THR A 80 11.81 3.33 -29.07
N ARG A 81 12.30 2.98 -27.88
CA ARG A 81 13.61 2.36 -27.65
C ARG A 81 13.47 1.17 -26.70
N PRO A 82 14.31 0.14 -26.81
CA PRO A 82 14.41 -0.84 -25.75
C PRO A 82 14.92 -0.16 -24.46
N ALA A 83 14.58 -0.72 -23.30
CA ALA A 83 15.21 -0.35 -22.04
C ALA A 83 16.74 -0.44 -22.16
N ALA A 84 17.47 0.47 -21.50
CA ALA A 84 18.93 0.46 -21.53
C ALA A 84 19.49 -0.84 -20.93
N HIS A 85 18.86 -1.31 -19.86
CA HIS A 85 19.23 -2.56 -19.20
C HIS A 85 18.04 -3.12 -18.41
N ILE A 86 17.89 -4.45 -18.36
CA ILE A 86 16.93 -5.15 -17.48
C ILE A 86 17.74 -5.82 -16.38
N TYR A 87 17.59 -5.36 -15.13
CA TYR A 87 18.31 -5.89 -13.98
C TYR A 87 17.76 -7.23 -13.51
N TYR A 88 16.43 -7.38 -13.54
CA TYR A 88 15.77 -8.65 -13.27
C TYR A 88 14.35 -8.67 -13.81
N TRP A 89 13.85 -9.89 -14.00
CA TRP A 89 12.48 -10.22 -14.36
C TRP A 89 12.08 -11.46 -13.57
N LYS A 90 11.21 -11.32 -12.57
CA LYS A 90 10.87 -12.45 -11.69
C LYS A 90 9.50 -12.31 -11.05
N LYS A 91 9.10 -13.32 -10.27
CA LYS A 91 7.98 -13.23 -9.34
C LYS A 91 8.30 -12.25 -8.22
N ALA A 92 7.33 -11.44 -7.80
CA ALA A 92 7.46 -10.54 -6.65
C ALA A 92 7.37 -11.33 -5.33
N ASP A 93 8.33 -12.22 -5.06
CA ASP A 93 8.29 -13.21 -3.97
C ASP A 93 8.94 -12.72 -2.65
N GLY A 94 9.18 -11.42 -2.52
CA GLY A 94 9.85 -10.82 -1.36
C GLY A 94 11.34 -11.18 -1.24
N LYS A 95 11.96 -11.76 -2.27
CA LYS A 95 13.36 -12.19 -2.26
C LYS A 95 14.17 -11.46 -3.33
N LEU A 96 15.48 -11.34 -3.07
CA LEU A 96 16.44 -10.86 -4.06
C LEU A 96 16.38 -11.68 -5.37
N PRO A 97 16.68 -11.07 -6.52
CA PRO A 97 17.09 -9.68 -6.72
C PRO A 97 15.95 -8.64 -6.64
N GLY A 98 14.71 -9.07 -6.38
CA GLY A 98 13.53 -8.20 -6.28
C GLY A 98 13.42 -7.45 -4.95
N GLY A 99 12.31 -6.71 -4.81
CA GLY A 99 11.97 -6.00 -3.58
C GLY A 99 11.56 -6.91 -2.42
N PRO A 100 11.44 -6.35 -1.20
CA PRO A 100 11.16 -7.13 0.00
C PRO A 100 9.67 -7.51 0.18
N ALA A 101 8.75 -6.91 -0.59
CA ALA A 101 7.32 -7.23 -0.52
C ALA A 101 6.96 -8.49 -1.31
N ASN A 102 6.31 -9.45 -0.66
CA ASN A 102 5.82 -10.69 -1.26
C ASN A 102 4.42 -10.52 -1.88
N LEU A 103 4.40 -9.93 -3.07
CA LEU A 103 3.18 -9.69 -3.85
C LEU A 103 2.83 -10.83 -4.81
N TYR A 104 3.74 -11.76 -5.07
CA TYR A 104 3.44 -12.92 -5.88
C TYR A 104 2.52 -13.87 -5.13
N GLU A 105 2.76 -14.08 -3.84
CA GLU A 105 1.92 -14.96 -3.02
C GLU A 105 0.48 -14.45 -2.90
N SER A 106 0.32 -13.14 -2.68
CA SER A 106 -0.98 -12.49 -2.50
C SER A 106 -1.69 -12.16 -3.81
N HIS A 107 -0.98 -11.63 -4.81
CA HIS A 107 -1.57 -11.08 -6.05
C HIS A 107 -1.10 -11.78 -7.32
N GLN A 108 -0.16 -12.73 -7.25
CA GLN A 108 0.49 -13.35 -8.42
C GLN A 108 1.20 -12.34 -9.33
N LEU A 109 1.68 -11.24 -8.75
CA LEU A 109 2.42 -10.20 -9.47
C LEU A 109 3.86 -10.62 -9.76
N TYR A 110 4.28 -10.31 -10.98
CA TYR A 110 5.69 -10.31 -11.38
C TYR A 110 6.27 -8.92 -11.15
N GLU A 111 7.58 -8.85 -10.92
CA GLU A 111 8.36 -7.64 -10.70
C GLU A 111 9.50 -7.59 -11.72
N VAL A 112 9.61 -6.47 -12.43
CA VAL A 112 10.63 -6.23 -13.46
C VAL A 112 11.31 -4.90 -13.20
N ALA A 113 12.63 -4.89 -13.02
CA ALA A 113 13.42 -3.66 -12.86
C ALA A 113 14.31 -3.43 -14.08
N PHE A 114 14.28 -2.21 -14.61
CA PHE A 114 15.03 -1.83 -15.81
C PHE A 114 15.40 -0.35 -15.80
N SER A 115 16.46 0.03 -16.50
CA SER A 115 16.88 1.43 -16.67
C SER A 115 16.22 2.06 -17.89
N ILE A 116 15.69 3.27 -17.70
CA ILE A 116 15.17 4.12 -18.77
C ILE A 116 16.32 4.48 -19.72
N PRO A 117 16.14 4.27 -21.04
CA PRO A 117 17.16 4.62 -22.02
C PRO A 117 17.23 6.13 -22.20
N LYS A 118 18.35 6.62 -22.72
CA LYS A 118 18.60 8.01 -23.06
C LYS A 118 17.52 8.50 -24.01
N SER A 119 16.72 9.42 -23.49
CA SER A 119 15.47 9.87 -24.10
C SER A 119 15.28 11.37 -23.91
N SER A 120 14.43 11.96 -24.74
CA SER A 120 14.04 13.36 -24.62
C SER A 120 13.23 13.60 -23.34
N THR A 121 13.39 14.76 -22.71
CA THR A 121 12.57 15.21 -21.58
C THR A 121 11.09 15.30 -22.00
N GLY A 122 10.18 14.93 -21.09
CA GLY A 122 8.74 14.99 -21.30
C GLY A 122 8.02 13.68 -20.97
N GLU A 123 6.71 13.65 -21.23
CA GLU A 123 5.86 12.49 -21.01
C GLU A 123 6.22 11.35 -21.96
N GLY A 124 6.26 10.12 -21.45
CA GLY A 124 6.47 8.92 -22.22
C GLY A 124 5.70 7.74 -21.63
N GLU A 125 5.86 6.58 -22.26
CA GLU A 125 5.13 5.36 -21.94
C GLU A 125 6.06 4.15 -21.87
N ILE A 126 5.87 3.33 -20.86
CA ILE A 126 6.55 2.03 -20.68
C ILE A 126 5.58 0.93 -21.10
N PHE A 127 6.06 -0.05 -21.86
CA PHE A 127 5.35 -1.28 -22.16
C PHE A 127 6.30 -2.45 -22.36
N PHE A 128 5.82 -3.66 -22.09
CA PHE A 128 6.58 -4.91 -22.20
C PHE A 128 6.06 -5.78 -23.34
N ILE A 129 6.97 -6.55 -23.93
CA ILE A 129 6.67 -7.70 -24.79
C ILE A 129 7.19 -8.95 -24.08
N THR A 130 6.30 -9.89 -23.74
CA THR A 130 6.67 -11.12 -23.02
C THR A 130 7.46 -12.08 -23.92
N SER A 131 8.04 -13.14 -23.36
CA SER A 131 8.78 -14.16 -24.13
C SER A 131 7.92 -14.94 -25.15
N ASN A 132 6.60 -14.76 -25.11
CA ASN A 132 5.63 -15.37 -26.02
C ASN A 132 5.01 -14.31 -26.95
N ASP A 133 5.70 -13.18 -27.15
CA ASP A 133 5.31 -12.08 -28.03
C ASP A 133 3.99 -11.38 -27.69
N LEU A 134 3.47 -11.57 -26.46
CA LEU A 134 2.31 -10.82 -25.97
C LEU A 134 2.73 -9.43 -25.50
N VAL A 135 2.03 -8.40 -25.99
CA VAL A 135 2.23 -7.00 -25.62
C VAL A 135 1.36 -6.65 -24.41
N SER A 136 1.95 -5.92 -23.46
CA SER A 136 1.25 -5.49 -22.24
C SER A 136 0.51 -4.17 -22.39
N SER A 137 -0.34 -3.84 -21.41
CA SER A 137 -0.80 -2.47 -21.20
C SER A 137 0.37 -1.50 -21.01
N LYS A 138 0.11 -0.20 -21.22
CA LYS A 138 1.12 0.85 -21.05
C LYS A 138 0.96 1.55 -19.70
N ILE A 139 2.07 2.02 -19.13
CA ILE A 139 2.06 2.95 -17.98
C ILE A 139 2.86 4.20 -18.30
N LYS A 140 2.46 5.34 -17.72
CA LYS A 140 3.10 6.62 -17.96
C LYS A 140 4.39 6.77 -17.18
N PHE A 141 5.38 7.41 -17.79
CA PHE A 141 6.62 7.82 -17.13
C PHE A 141 7.14 9.13 -17.75
N LYS A 142 7.45 10.12 -16.92
CA LYS A 142 7.95 11.42 -17.35
C LYS A 142 9.46 11.52 -17.19
N VAL A 143 10.18 11.71 -18.29
CA VAL A 143 11.61 12.04 -18.23
C VAL A 143 11.75 13.49 -17.80
N ASN A 144 12.48 13.75 -16.71
CA ASN A 144 12.73 15.09 -16.18
C ASN A 144 14.22 15.34 -15.95
N ASN A 145 14.56 16.59 -15.61
CA ASN A 145 15.93 16.99 -15.29
C ASN A 145 16.19 16.75 -13.80
N GLY A 146 16.51 15.51 -13.43
CA GLY A 146 16.93 15.11 -12.09
C GLY A 146 18.37 14.58 -12.06
N ARG A 147 18.89 14.29 -10.87
CA ARG A 147 20.18 13.65 -10.66
C ARG A 147 20.00 12.29 -10.00
N ILE A 148 20.94 11.38 -10.21
CA ILE A 148 20.95 10.06 -9.57
C ILE A 148 22.10 10.01 -8.57
N PHE A 149 21.79 9.56 -7.36
CA PHE A 149 22.74 9.38 -6.27
C PHE A 149 22.73 7.95 -5.76
N HIS A 150 23.84 7.54 -5.15
CA HIS A 150 24.04 6.20 -4.61
C HIS A 150 24.53 6.22 -3.17
N ILE A 151 23.96 5.30 -2.38
CA ILE A 151 24.36 4.99 -1.01
C ILE A 151 24.92 3.57 -0.96
N LYS A 152 26.15 3.39 -0.47
CA LYS A 152 26.79 2.07 -0.32
C LYS A 152 27.43 1.95 1.07
N LEU A 153 27.50 0.75 1.63
CA LEU A 153 28.07 0.50 2.98
C LEU A 153 29.49 1.07 3.15
N ASN A 154 30.32 0.98 2.11
CA ASN A 154 31.70 1.47 2.09
C ASN A 154 31.83 2.90 1.53
N GLY A 155 30.72 3.63 1.37
CA GLY A 155 30.72 5.01 0.91
C GLY A 155 31.22 6.00 1.97
N ASN A 156 31.22 7.29 1.61
CA ASN A 156 31.57 8.38 2.51
C ASN A 156 30.65 9.58 2.25
N ASN A 157 30.01 10.11 3.28
CA ASN A 157 29.09 11.25 3.14
C ASN A 157 29.77 12.58 2.77
N ASN A 158 31.11 12.65 2.77
CA ASN A 158 31.86 13.75 2.17
C ASN A 158 31.95 13.66 0.63
N ASN A 159 31.67 12.48 0.05
CA ASN A 159 31.65 12.29 -1.40
C ASN A 159 30.52 13.09 -2.07
N ILE A 160 30.46 12.99 -3.41
CA ILE A 160 29.43 13.63 -4.23
C ILE A 160 28.18 12.76 -4.41
N GLY A 161 28.20 11.49 -3.98
CA GLY A 161 27.08 10.57 -4.10
C GLY A 161 26.96 9.90 -5.47
N SER A 162 27.99 9.96 -6.32
CA SER A 162 28.03 9.21 -7.59
C SER A 162 28.20 7.70 -7.34
N PHE A 163 28.06 6.87 -8.38
CA PHE A 163 28.23 5.43 -8.24
C PHE A 163 29.64 5.03 -7.75
N ASP A 164 30.68 5.70 -8.26
CA ASP A 164 32.10 5.49 -7.92
C ASP A 164 32.53 6.21 -6.64
N SER A 165 31.82 7.26 -6.25
CA SER A 165 32.04 8.01 -5.01
C SER A 165 30.72 8.13 -4.24
N PRO A 166 30.19 7.00 -3.74
CA PRO A 166 28.88 6.95 -3.12
C PRO A 166 28.90 7.57 -1.73
N TRP A 167 27.74 8.00 -1.26
CA TRP A 167 27.53 8.31 0.14
C TRP A 167 27.43 7.04 0.97
N GLN A 168 27.59 7.15 2.29
CA GLN A 168 27.57 6.01 3.21
C GLN A 168 26.17 5.72 3.76
N PHE A 169 25.39 6.77 4.03
CA PHE A 169 24.04 6.70 4.59
C PHE A 169 23.14 7.80 4.02
N ILE A 170 21.83 7.58 4.08
CA ILE A 170 20.77 8.51 3.67
C ILE A 170 20.65 9.65 4.66
N ASN A 171 20.63 9.34 5.96
CA ASN A 171 20.65 10.34 7.01
C ASN A 171 21.42 9.87 8.23
N GLY A 172 22.46 10.62 8.59
CA GLY A 172 23.05 10.53 9.91
C GLY A 172 22.23 11.37 10.87
N ASP A 173 22.19 11.00 12.16
CA ASP A 173 21.45 11.71 13.20
C ASP A 173 21.54 13.25 13.19
N ALA A 174 22.65 13.77 12.70
CA ALA A 174 22.94 15.18 12.71
C ALA A 174 22.42 15.86 11.45
N ALA A 175 21.46 16.77 11.60
CA ALA A 175 20.94 17.64 10.54
C ALA A 175 22.02 18.48 9.84
N ILE A 176 23.21 18.60 10.44
CA ILE A 176 24.38 19.30 9.90
C ILE A 176 25.25 18.43 8.98
N LYS A 177 25.07 17.11 8.96
CA LYS A 177 25.88 16.23 8.11
C LYS A 177 25.35 16.27 6.68
N LYS A 178 26.26 16.39 5.71
CA LYS A 178 25.95 16.26 4.29
C LYS A 178 25.41 14.85 4.02
N ALA A 179 24.13 14.75 3.67
CA ALA A 179 23.46 13.49 3.38
C ALA A 179 22.24 13.79 2.51
N PRO A 180 21.80 12.87 1.63
CA PRO A 180 20.66 13.14 0.73
C PRO A 180 19.35 13.35 1.47
N GLY A 181 19.20 12.77 2.65
CA GLY A 181 18.01 12.97 3.47
C GLY A 181 18.00 14.32 4.19
N ASN A 182 19.07 15.12 4.09
CA ASN A 182 19.11 16.52 4.52
C ASN A 182 19.04 17.42 3.28
N LYS A 183 18.43 18.61 3.42
CA LYS A 183 18.27 19.64 2.37
C LYS A 183 19.40 19.63 1.33
N GLY A 184 19.05 19.62 0.04
CA GLY A 184 20.03 19.68 -1.06
C GLY A 184 19.67 18.85 -2.30
N LEU A 185 18.75 17.90 -2.14
CA LEU A 185 18.06 17.29 -3.28
C LEU A 185 17.07 18.29 -3.89
N ILE A 186 16.87 18.17 -5.20
CA ILE A 186 15.90 18.94 -5.97
C ILE A 186 14.84 18.00 -6.55
N ALA A 187 13.68 18.54 -6.89
CA ALA A 187 12.61 17.82 -7.57
C ALA A 187 13.15 17.04 -8.79
N GLY A 188 12.86 15.73 -8.86
CA GLY A 188 13.34 14.81 -9.89
C GLY A 188 14.58 14.00 -9.49
N ASP A 189 15.26 14.33 -8.39
CA ASP A 189 16.40 13.54 -7.90
C ASP A 189 15.97 12.14 -7.41
N ILE A 190 16.84 11.16 -7.65
CA ILE A 190 16.68 9.78 -7.18
C ILE A 190 17.92 9.38 -6.36
N VAL A 191 17.69 8.75 -5.22
CA VAL A 191 18.70 8.18 -4.33
C VAL A 191 18.51 6.67 -4.27
N TYR A 192 19.47 5.93 -4.81
CA TYR A 192 19.48 4.47 -4.74
C TYR A 192 20.30 3.98 -3.53
N SER A 193 19.67 3.20 -2.66
CA SER A 193 20.34 2.53 -1.54
C SER A 193 20.76 1.11 -1.89
N HIS A 194 22.05 0.81 -1.79
CA HIS A 194 22.63 -0.51 -2.10
C HIS A 194 22.69 -1.38 -0.84
N GLY A 195 21.52 -1.70 -0.27
CA GLY A 195 21.42 -2.56 0.91
C GLY A 195 21.98 -1.96 2.20
N VAL A 196 22.03 -0.62 2.29
CA VAL A 196 22.45 0.05 3.52
C VAL A 196 21.34 -0.02 4.57
N GLU A 197 21.77 -0.15 5.82
CA GLU A 197 20.90 -0.13 6.99
C GLU A 197 20.92 1.25 7.66
N GLU A 198 19.74 1.87 7.75
CA GLU A 198 19.51 3.09 8.50
C GLU A 198 18.99 2.72 9.89
N LEU A 199 19.86 2.85 10.88
CA LEU A 199 19.55 2.55 12.28
C LEU A 199 19.24 3.81 13.06
N HIS A 200 18.22 3.72 13.91
CA HIS A 200 18.01 4.70 14.97
C HIS A 200 19.21 4.69 15.95
N LYS A 201 20.03 5.73 15.94
CA LYS A 201 21.15 5.88 16.88
C LYS A 201 20.84 6.90 17.99
N THR A 202 20.28 8.06 17.64
CA THR A 202 20.20 9.20 18.56
C THR A 202 19.19 10.25 18.04
N GLY A 203 17.88 10.08 18.23
CA GLY A 203 16.94 11.05 17.65
C GLY A 203 15.46 10.70 17.75
N LYS A 204 14.68 11.11 16.74
CA LYS A 204 13.25 10.76 16.63
C LYS A 204 12.95 9.75 15.51
N ALA A 205 13.82 9.64 14.50
CA ALA A 205 13.61 8.75 13.35
C ALA A 205 14.92 8.06 12.92
N ALA A 206 14.84 6.88 12.30
CA ALA A 206 16.01 6.26 11.65
C ALA A 206 16.37 6.97 10.34
N MET A 207 15.38 7.30 9.51
CA MET A 207 15.56 8.09 8.30
C MET A 207 14.72 9.37 8.38
N PHE A 208 15.37 10.51 8.64
CA PHE A 208 14.68 11.77 8.91
C PHE A 208 14.77 12.76 7.73
N LEU A 209 13.90 12.65 6.73
CA LEU A 209 14.02 13.38 5.46
C LEU A 209 13.60 14.86 5.59
N ARG A 210 14.55 15.79 5.65
CA ARG A 210 14.32 17.20 6.04
C ARG A 210 14.32 18.17 4.87
N ALA A 211 13.25 18.97 4.77
CA ALA A 211 13.17 20.11 3.85
C ALA A 211 13.45 19.70 2.40
N LEU A 212 12.85 18.58 1.97
CA LEU A 212 12.96 18.04 0.62
C LEU A 212 11.68 18.35 -0.16
N GLU A 213 11.77 19.26 -1.12
CA GLU A 213 10.61 19.83 -1.82
C GLU A 213 10.50 19.24 -3.23
N GLY A 214 9.90 18.06 -3.34
CA GLY A 214 9.44 17.52 -4.62
C GLY A 214 8.06 18.07 -5.00
N ASN A 215 7.59 17.72 -6.21
CA ASN A 215 6.23 17.99 -6.67
C ASN A 215 5.66 16.83 -7.51
N ILE A 216 4.38 16.92 -7.87
CA ILE A 216 3.66 15.87 -8.61
C ILE A 216 4.29 15.51 -9.96
N ASP A 217 4.97 16.46 -10.61
CA ASP A 217 5.66 16.26 -11.90
C ASP A 217 7.12 15.80 -11.75
N ALA A 218 7.71 15.97 -10.57
CA ALA A 218 9.11 15.69 -10.31
C ALA A 218 9.31 15.35 -8.82
N HIS A 219 9.18 14.06 -8.50
CA HIS A 219 9.30 13.59 -7.12
C HIS A 219 10.76 13.52 -6.70
N ILE A 220 11.01 13.55 -5.39
CA ILE A 220 12.31 13.14 -4.83
C ILE A 220 12.17 11.70 -4.37
N SER A 221 13.02 10.80 -4.88
CA SER A 221 12.83 9.36 -4.70
C SER A 221 13.95 8.72 -3.90
N PHE A 222 13.61 7.89 -2.93
CA PHE A 222 14.50 6.99 -2.22
C PHE A 222 14.08 5.56 -2.55
N VAL A 223 14.99 4.77 -3.12
CA VAL A 223 14.68 3.45 -3.69
C VAL A 223 15.79 2.45 -3.35
N SER A 224 15.46 1.23 -2.94
CA SER A 224 16.47 0.16 -2.88
C SER A 224 16.94 -0.22 -4.28
N TYR A 225 18.25 -0.28 -4.46
CA TYR A 225 18.88 -0.64 -5.74
C TYR A 225 18.59 -2.11 -6.08
N PRO A 226 18.36 -2.47 -7.37
CA PRO A 226 18.17 -3.86 -7.79
C PRO A 226 19.23 -4.81 -7.23
N GLY A 227 18.81 -5.99 -6.76
CA GLY A 227 19.73 -6.94 -6.14
C GLY A 227 20.12 -6.62 -4.69
N SER A 228 19.50 -5.60 -4.08
CA SER A 228 19.72 -5.26 -2.67
C SER A 228 18.40 -4.89 -1.96
N VAL A 229 18.36 -5.03 -0.64
CA VAL A 229 17.26 -4.56 0.21
C VAL A 229 17.83 -3.64 1.26
N ALA A 230 17.47 -2.36 1.21
CA ALA A 230 17.80 -1.42 2.28
C ALA A 230 16.84 -1.59 3.45
N ILE A 231 17.38 -1.48 4.66
CA ILE A 231 16.64 -1.68 5.92
C ILE A 231 16.58 -0.35 6.67
N VAL A 232 15.42 -0.01 7.21
CA VAL A 232 15.24 1.13 8.12
C VAL A 232 14.66 0.60 9.41
N ARG A 233 15.42 0.68 10.51
CA ARG A 233 15.01 0.11 11.80
C ARG A 233 14.98 1.17 12.88
N SER A 234 13.84 1.33 13.53
CA SER A 234 13.67 2.28 14.63
C SER A 234 12.62 1.81 15.63
N PRO A 235 12.87 1.91 16.95
CA PRO A 235 11.83 1.64 17.93
C PRO A 235 10.71 2.69 17.93
N SER A 236 10.94 3.87 17.33
CA SER A 236 9.95 4.96 17.28
C SER A 236 9.55 5.28 15.84
N TRP A 237 10.23 6.23 15.17
CA TRP A 237 9.92 6.55 13.77
C TRP A 237 10.92 5.89 12.82
N GLY A 238 10.44 5.15 11.82
CA GLY A 238 11.28 4.58 10.77
C GLY A 238 11.72 5.67 9.79
N ILE A 239 10.91 5.88 8.76
CA ILE A 239 11.07 6.92 7.75
C ILE A 239 10.13 8.08 8.05
N HIS A 240 10.70 9.24 8.33
CA HIS A 240 9.96 10.44 8.72
C HIS A 240 10.33 11.62 7.83
N PRO A 241 9.52 11.93 6.79
CA PRO A 241 9.63 13.17 6.06
C PRO A 241 9.17 14.35 6.92
N TYR A 242 9.99 15.39 7.00
CA TYR A 242 9.76 16.59 7.78
C TYR A 242 9.97 17.84 6.96
N LEU A 243 8.90 18.60 6.80
CA LEU A 243 8.83 19.73 5.88
C LEU A 243 9.18 19.30 4.45
N SER A 244 8.71 18.12 4.05
CA SER A 244 9.05 17.50 2.77
C SER A 244 7.77 17.14 2.01
N THR A 245 7.83 17.19 0.68
CA THR A 245 6.71 16.97 -0.24
C THR A 245 7.13 16.09 -1.42
N ALA A 246 6.17 15.36 -1.99
CA ALA A 246 6.30 14.43 -3.12
C ALA A 246 7.49 13.48 -2.99
N ILE A 247 7.57 12.80 -1.84
CA ILE A 247 8.61 11.81 -1.57
C ILE A 247 8.15 10.42 -2.03
N VAL A 248 9.00 9.73 -2.80
CA VAL A 248 8.84 8.30 -3.09
C VAL A 248 9.72 7.48 -2.16
N ILE A 249 9.13 6.49 -1.50
CA ILE A 249 9.82 5.47 -0.72
C ILE A 249 9.52 4.11 -1.35
N SER A 250 10.55 3.45 -1.89
CA SER A 250 10.39 2.21 -2.64
C SER A 250 11.33 1.09 -2.23
N LYS A 251 10.78 -0.12 -2.05
CA LYS A 251 11.49 -1.38 -1.82
C LYS A 251 12.38 -1.40 -0.56
N PHE A 252 11.98 -0.70 0.50
CA PHE A 252 12.64 -0.81 1.80
C PHE A 252 11.98 -1.88 2.66
N THR A 253 12.77 -2.52 3.53
CA THR A 253 12.23 -3.16 4.74
C THR A 253 12.25 -2.12 5.86
N VAL A 254 11.11 -1.83 6.45
CA VAL A 254 10.95 -0.83 7.50
C VAL A 254 10.40 -1.49 8.76
N GLU A 255 11.18 -1.43 9.83
CA GLU A 255 10.93 -2.17 11.07
C GLU A 255 10.70 -1.21 12.24
N GLY A 256 9.58 -1.41 12.95
CA GLY A 256 9.14 -0.61 14.10
C GLY A 256 9.01 -1.42 15.39
N GLY A 257 8.84 -0.77 16.55
CA GLY A 257 8.49 -1.47 17.79
C GLY A 257 9.09 -0.82 19.03
N ASN A 258 8.25 -0.16 19.81
CA ASN A 258 8.64 0.59 21.01
C ASN A 258 8.50 -0.22 22.30
N MET A 259 7.88 -1.39 22.26
CA MET A 259 7.69 -2.27 23.41
C MET A 259 8.31 -3.64 23.14
N ASN A 260 8.68 -4.37 24.19
CA ASN A 260 8.92 -5.80 24.07
C ASN A 260 7.58 -6.49 23.79
N ASP A 261 7.58 -7.48 22.90
CA ASP A 261 6.39 -8.29 22.65
C ASP A 261 5.97 -9.01 23.94
N PRO A 262 4.83 -8.65 24.53
CA PRO A 262 4.39 -9.20 25.80
C PRO A 262 3.84 -10.60 25.59
N LYS A 263 3.90 -11.46 26.62
CA LYS A 263 3.18 -12.73 26.59
C LYS A 263 1.67 -12.48 26.47
N ASP A 264 0.97 -13.40 25.83
CA ASP A 264 -0.47 -13.34 25.57
C ASP A 264 -1.34 -13.08 26.82
N ASP A 265 -0.85 -13.45 28.00
CA ASP A 265 -1.50 -13.34 29.31
C ASP A 265 -1.03 -12.12 30.14
N SER A 266 -0.12 -11.31 29.61
CA SER A 266 0.45 -10.18 30.33
C SER A 266 -0.58 -9.05 30.54
N PRO A 267 -0.48 -8.26 31.63
CA PRO A 267 -1.36 -7.12 31.88
C PRO A 267 -1.26 -6.08 30.78
N TYR A 268 -2.37 -5.45 30.39
CA TYR A 268 -2.38 -4.38 29.39
C TYR A 268 -1.35 -3.29 29.71
N VAL A 269 -0.48 -3.01 28.74
CA VAL A 269 0.43 -1.87 28.79
C VAL A 269 -0.23 -0.69 28.08
N PRO A 270 -0.55 0.41 28.79
CA PRO A 270 -1.15 1.59 28.17
C PRO A 270 -0.24 2.15 27.07
N PRO A 271 -0.75 2.98 26.15
CA PRO A 271 0.05 3.58 25.10
C PRO A 271 1.22 4.35 25.72
N ILE A 272 2.45 3.93 25.44
CA ILE A 272 3.63 4.62 25.91
C ILE A 272 4.11 5.63 24.86
N SER A 273 4.62 6.77 25.32
CA SER A 273 5.43 7.66 24.48
C SER A 273 6.89 7.21 24.55
N PRO A 274 7.62 7.19 23.43
CA PRO A 274 7.20 7.57 22.08
C PRO A 274 6.31 6.51 21.42
N PHE A 275 5.36 6.93 20.58
CA PHE A 275 4.60 6.01 19.71
C PHE A 275 5.40 5.62 18.46
N THR A 276 5.03 4.50 17.86
CA THR A 276 5.67 4.02 16.62
C THR A 276 5.02 4.60 15.36
N ILE A 277 5.85 4.96 14.37
CA ILE A 277 5.44 5.19 12.97
C ILE A 277 6.55 4.64 12.07
N GLN A 278 6.31 3.56 11.33
CA GLN A 278 7.31 3.00 10.42
C GLN A 278 7.53 3.92 9.22
N ILE A 279 6.47 4.37 8.54
CA ILE A 279 6.56 5.31 7.41
C ILE A 279 5.54 6.44 7.57
N LYS A 280 6.03 7.67 7.64
CA LYS A 280 5.18 8.87 7.55
C LYS A 280 5.05 9.31 6.08
N THR A 281 3.85 9.67 5.67
CA THR A 281 3.53 10.09 4.29
C THR A 281 3.96 11.54 4.00
N THR A 282 3.83 11.96 2.74
CA THR A 282 3.95 13.36 2.31
C THR A 282 2.88 13.69 1.28
N GLN A 283 2.58 14.98 1.13
CA GLN A 283 1.73 15.49 0.05
C GLN A 283 2.28 15.00 -1.30
N PHE A 284 1.44 14.41 -2.17
CA PHE A 284 1.84 13.78 -3.44
C PHE A 284 2.85 12.63 -3.30
N GLY A 285 2.99 12.06 -2.10
CA GLY A 285 3.95 11.00 -1.82
C GLY A 285 3.58 9.67 -2.47
N ARG A 286 4.57 8.79 -2.60
CA ARG A 286 4.39 7.41 -3.06
C ARG A 286 5.10 6.45 -2.11
N ILE A 287 4.39 5.44 -1.62
CA ILE A 287 4.94 4.38 -0.74
C ILE A 287 4.70 3.06 -1.46
N ILE A 288 5.75 2.52 -2.09
CA ILE A 288 5.62 1.47 -3.11
C ILE A 288 6.51 0.26 -2.81
N GLY A 289 5.95 -0.96 -2.83
CA GLY A 289 6.77 -2.18 -2.82
C GLY A 289 7.57 -2.42 -1.53
N ASN A 290 7.22 -1.77 -0.42
CA ASN A 290 7.95 -1.89 0.84
C ASN A 290 7.45 -3.08 1.65
N LYS A 291 8.33 -3.62 2.51
CA LYS A 291 7.92 -4.48 3.62
C LYS A 291 7.91 -3.66 4.90
N VAL A 292 6.79 -3.63 5.60
CA VAL A 292 6.60 -2.89 6.84
C VAL A 292 6.20 -3.88 7.93
N THR A 293 7.01 -3.97 8.98
CA THR A 293 6.84 -4.98 10.03
C THR A 293 7.28 -4.43 11.39
N ASP A 294 6.99 -5.17 12.46
CA ASP A 294 7.66 -4.97 13.73
C ASP A 294 9.06 -5.61 13.72
N ILE A 295 9.96 -5.07 14.54
CA ILE A 295 11.25 -5.65 14.89
C ILE A 295 10.97 -6.96 15.63
N GLU A 296 11.72 -8.00 15.33
CA GLU A 296 11.57 -9.31 15.99
C GLU A 296 11.61 -9.18 17.52
N GLY A 297 10.60 -9.76 18.20
CA GLY A 297 10.43 -9.68 19.65
C GLY A 297 10.00 -8.31 20.18
N LYS A 298 9.63 -7.37 19.30
CA LYS A 298 9.07 -6.07 19.66
C LYS A 298 7.62 -5.95 19.20
N CYS A 299 6.95 -4.95 19.75
CA CYS A 299 5.56 -4.63 19.45
C CYS A 299 5.41 -3.12 19.23
N SER A 300 4.75 -2.75 18.13
CA SER A 300 4.33 -1.39 17.85
C SER A 300 3.09 -0.99 18.65
N ASN A 301 3.16 0.19 19.26
CA ASN A 301 2.08 0.75 20.06
C ASN A 301 2.07 2.29 20.01
N GLY A 302 0.95 2.90 20.39
CA GLY A 302 0.76 4.34 20.44
C GLY A 302 -0.54 4.82 19.80
N MET A 303 -0.49 5.94 19.08
CA MET A 303 -1.67 6.64 18.53
C MET A 303 -1.62 6.84 17.00
N SER A 304 -0.79 6.07 16.31
CA SER A 304 -0.51 6.25 14.88
C SER A 304 -0.68 4.93 14.11
N GLY A 305 -0.49 4.97 12.79
CA GLY A 305 -0.39 3.78 11.94
C GLY A 305 1.06 3.39 11.63
N ALA A 306 1.31 2.14 11.23
CA ALA A 306 2.61 1.76 10.67
C ALA A 306 2.94 2.58 9.42
N ILE A 307 1.96 2.76 8.54
CA ILE A 307 1.96 3.84 7.54
C ILE A 307 0.96 4.90 8.01
N SER A 308 1.43 6.16 8.16
CA SER A 308 0.56 7.21 8.68
C SER A 308 0.73 8.57 8.00
N GLY A 309 -0.39 9.26 7.80
CA GLY A 309 -0.45 10.58 7.19
C GLY A 309 -1.52 11.48 7.83
N THR A 310 -1.23 12.78 7.90
CA THR A 310 -2.15 13.77 8.46
C THR A 310 -2.17 15.06 7.64
N GLY A 311 -3.32 15.73 7.56
CA GLY A 311 -3.42 17.05 6.94
C GLY A 311 -3.15 17.01 5.43
N PHE A 312 -2.17 17.80 4.97
CA PHE A 312 -1.76 17.80 3.56
C PHE A 312 -0.91 16.57 3.20
N ASP A 313 -0.37 15.83 4.18
CA ASP A 313 0.52 14.69 3.92
C ASP A 313 -0.18 13.51 3.23
N ILE A 314 -1.50 13.59 3.02
CA ILE A 314 -2.33 12.56 2.38
C ILE A 314 -2.93 13.00 1.04
N GLU A 315 -2.62 14.20 0.56
CA GLU A 315 -3.12 14.69 -0.73
C GLU A 315 -2.54 13.89 -1.89
N ASP A 316 -3.39 13.27 -2.70
CA ASP A 316 -3.04 12.43 -3.85
C ASP A 316 -1.90 11.43 -3.55
N LEU A 317 -1.85 10.95 -2.31
CA LEU A 317 -0.90 9.95 -1.85
C LEU A 317 -1.20 8.60 -2.53
N LYS A 318 -0.15 7.91 -2.97
CA LYS A 318 -0.23 6.55 -3.52
C LYS A 318 0.44 5.54 -2.58
N VAL A 319 -0.29 4.51 -2.18
CA VAL A 319 0.23 3.42 -1.34
C VAL A 319 0.01 2.10 -2.08
N PHE A 320 1.03 1.61 -2.79
CA PHE A 320 0.90 0.46 -3.68
C PHE A 320 1.85 -0.69 -3.38
N GLY A 321 1.34 -1.92 -3.43
CA GLY A 321 2.22 -3.09 -3.43
C GLY A 321 3.04 -3.27 -2.15
N ASN A 322 2.61 -2.74 -1.01
CA ASN A 322 3.36 -2.93 0.23
C ASN A 322 2.92 -4.23 0.93
N GLU A 323 3.87 -4.96 1.50
CA GLU A 323 3.61 -6.01 2.48
C GLU A 323 3.62 -5.38 3.87
N ILE A 324 2.51 -5.41 4.58
CA ILE A 324 2.38 -4.85 5.94
C ILE A 324 1.97 -5.98 6.87
N THR A 325 2.89 -6.41 7.72
CA THR A 325 2.74 -7.66 8.45
C THR A 325 3.18 -7.56 9.89
N GLU A 326 2.59 -8.40 10.75
CA GLU A 326 2.92 -8.51 12.18
C GLU A 326 3.02 -7.15 12.89
N ILE A 327 2.16 -6.19 12.50
CA ILE A 327 2.13 -4.88 13.14
C ILE A 327 1.40 -5.01 14.48
N GLY A 328 2.11 -4.71 15.55
CA GLY A 328 1.61 -4.74 16.91
C GLY A 328 1.50 -6.16 17.48
N CYS A 329 0.92 -6.23 18.67
CA CYS A 329 0.73 -7.43 19.49
C CYS A 329 -0.64 -7.38 20.17
N ARG A 330 -0.96 -8.38 21.01
CA ARG A 330 -2.24 -8.40 21.77
C ARG A 330 -2.45 -7.20 22.69
N GLN A 331 -1.37 -6.56 23.12
CA GLN A 331 -1.41 -5.39 23.98
C GLN A 331 -1.38 -4.07 23.22
N THR A 332 -1.29 -4.09 21.90
CA THR A 332 -1.34 -2.87 21.09
C THR A 332 -2.61 -2.08 21.41
N SER A 333 -2.44 -0.79 21.68
CA SER A 333 -3.53 0.12 22.00
C SER A 333 -4.56 0.14 20.89
N HIS A 334 -5.82 0.35 21.26
CA HIS A 334 -6.90 0.58 20.30
C HIS A 334 -6.70 1.85 19.43
N PHE A 335 -5.78 2.74 19.83
CA PHE A 335 -5.38 3.94 19.10
C PHE A 335 -4.26 3.68 18.09
N HIS A 336 -3.56 2.55 18.18
CA HIS A 336 -2.53 2.19 17.21
C HIS A 336 -3.16 1.33 16.10
N HIS A 337 -2.80 1.67 14.87
CA HIS A 337 -3.44 1.12 13.69
C HIS A 337 -2.44 0.47 12.74
N THR A 338 -2.90 -0.42 11.86
CA THR A 338 -2.00 -0.94 10.81
C THR A 338 -1.64 0.19 9.84
N THR A 339 -2.63 0.95 9.38
CA THR A 339 -2.44 2.22 8.69
C THR A 339 -3.32 3.30 9.32
N TYR A 340 -2.97 4.58 9.19
CA TYR A 340 -3.78 5.67 9.72
C TYR A 340 -3.65 6.94 8.89
N PHE A 341 -4.73 7.32 8.22
CA PHE A 341 -4.81 8.53 7.42
C PHE A 341 -5.94 9.43 7.90
N THR A 342 -5.64 10.72 8.05
CA THR A 342 -6.62 11.70 8.50
C THR A 342 -6.39 13.05 7.84
N ARG A 343 -7.46 13.76 7.46
CA ARG A 343 -7.33 15.14 6.97
C ARG A 343 -7.24 16.14 8.10
N ARG A 344 -7.78 15.79 9.28
CA ARG A 344 -7.89 16.58 10.51
C ARG A 344 -6.87 17.69 10.66
N THR A 345 -7.24 18.89 10.23
CA THR A 345 -6.57 20.13 10.67
C THR A 345 -7.53 21.11 11.34
N ASN A 346 -8.82 21.08 10.95
CA ASN A 346 -9.91 21.89 11.47
C ASN A 346 -9.49 23.37 11.46
N LYS A 347 -9.02 23.84 10.30
CA LYS A 347 -8.43 25.18 10.13
C LYS A 347 -9.06 25.95 8.98
N GLY A 348 -10.11 25.42 8.34
CA GLY A 348 -10.71 26.00 7.14
C GLY A 348 -9.73 26.02 5.97
N LEU A 349 -8.84 25.04 5.91
CA LEU A 349 -7.83 24.93 4.87
C LEU A 349 -8.46 24.42 3.57
N ARG A 350 -7.78 24.66 2.44
CA ARG A 350 -8.22 24.18 1.14
C ARG A 350 -8.47 22.67 1.12
N ASN A 351 -9.35 22.27 0.20
CA ASN A 351 -9.60 20.88 -0.13
C ASN A 351 -8.32 20.22 -0.65
N ILE A 352 -8.20 18.92 -0.40
CA ILE A 352 -7.15 18.07 -0.97
C ILE A 352 -7.76 16.99 -1.86
N GLN A 353 -6.98 16.48 -2.80
CA GLN A 353 -7.33 15.28 -3.55
C GLN A 353 -7.17 14.04 -2.67
N ALA A 354 -8.15 13.13 -2.76
CA ALA A 354 -8.14 11.87 -2.03
C ALA A 354 -6.97 10.96 -2.46
N PRO A 355 -6.44 10.14 -1.54
CA PRO A 355 -5.40 9.17 -1.86
C PRO A 355 -5.94 7.92 -2.56
N GLU A 356 -5.02 7.08 -3.01
CA GLU A 356 -5.28 5.79 -3.63
C GLU A 356 -4.41 4.70 -2.99
N LEU A 357 -5.05 3.60 -2.60
CA LEU A 357 -4.43 2.49 -1.88
C LEU A 357 -4.78 1.19 -2.58
N GLY A 358 -3.79 0.53 -3.18
CA GLY A 358 -4.06 -0.69 -3.92
C GLY A 358 -2.91 -1.69 -4.01
N TRP A 359 -3.24 -2.94 -4.32
CA TRP A 359 -2.28 -4.05 -4.40
C TRP A 359 -1.48 -4.29 -3.12
N ASN A 360 -1.89 -3.76 -1.96
CA ASN A 360 -1.18 -3.99 -0.72
C ASN A 360 -1.56 -5.36 -0.14
N PHE A 361 -0.59 -6.03 0.47
CA PHE A 361 -0.77 -7.27 1.21
C PHE A 361 -0.63 -7.00 2.71
N LEU A 362 -1.76 -6.94 3.41
CA LEU A 362 -1.80 -6.74 4.84
C LEU A 362 -2.08 -8.10 5.49
N HIS A 363 -1.18 -8.62 6.34
CA HIS A 363 -1.45 -9.89 7.00
C HIS A 363 -0.98 -10.00 8.44
N ASN A 364 -1.72 -10.78 9.24
CA ASN A 364 -1.41 -11.08 10.64
C ASN A 364 -1.20 -9.84 11.52
N ASN A 365 -1.90 -8.74 11.22
CA ASN A 365 -1.74 -7.50 11.98
C ASN A 365 -2.60 -7.51 13.23
N MET A 366 -1.96 -7.28 14.37
CA MET A 366 -2.59 -7.23 15.69
C MET A 366 -3.01 -5.82 16.09
N ALA A 367 -2.42 -4.80 15.46
CA ALA A 367 -2.91 -3.43 15.48
C ALA A 367 -4.29 -3.32 14.84
N ARG A 368 -5.06 -2.29 15.22
CA ARG A 368 -6.46 -2.16 14.81
C ARG A 368 -6.55 -1.56 13.40
N TYR A 369 -7.52 -2.00 12.61
CA TYR A 369 -7.80 -1.46 11.27
C TYR A 369 -6.66 -1.66 10.26
N GLY A 370 -6.91 -2.46 9.22
CA GLY A 370 -5.96 -2.65 8.12
C GLY A 370 -5.72 -1.35 7.36
N ILE A 371 -6.72 -0.93 6.57
CA ILE A 371 -6.77 0.36 5.88
C ILE A 371 -7.69 1.30 6.65
N HIS A 372 -7.13 2.32 7.31
CA HIS A 372 -7.91 3.25 8.13
C HIS A 372 -7.82 4.68 7.62
N PHE A 373 -8.93 5.18 7.09
CA PHE A 373 -9.08 6.56 6.68
C PHE A 373 -10.18 7.19 7.55
N TYR A 374 -9.80 8.05 8.50
CA TYR A 374 -10.71 8.55 9.53
C TYR A 374 -10.53 10.01 9.88
N ASP A 375 -11.65 10.66 10.18
CA ASP A 375 -11.67 12.00 10.74
C ASP A 375 -12.70 12.17 11.84
N GLU A 376 -12.55 13.23 12.62
CA GLU A 376 -13.56 13.66 13.58
C GLU A 376 -13.66 15.16 13.65
N THR A 377 -14.87 15.65 13.89
CA THR A 377 -15.07 17.07 14.16
C THR A 377 -14.69 17.35 15.61
N ASN A 378 -13.62 18.10 15.85
CA ASN A 378 -13.18 18.44 17.20
C ASN A 378 -14.13 19.42 17.93
N SER A 379 -15.02 20.09 17.19
CA SER A 379 -16.09 20.92 17.77
C SER A 379 -17.21 21.13 16.75
N ARG A 380 -18.41 21.48 17.23
CA ARG A 380 -19.55 21.84 16.37
C ARG A 380 -19.24 22.97 15.40
N ASN A 381 -18.40 23.92 15.81
CA ASN A 381 -18.14 25.15 15.05
C ASN A 381 -16.98 25.02 14.06
N ASN A 382 -16.34 23.85 13.99
CA ASN A 382 -15.15 23.67 13.19
C ASN A 382 -15.22 22.32 12.45
N PRO A 383 -15.92 22.29 11.30
CA PRO A 383 -16.05 21.08 10.51
C PRO A 383 -14.66 20.58 10.06
N CYS A 384 -14.60 19.33 9.65
CA CYS A 384 -13.38 18.79 9.04
C CYS A 384 -13.02 19.61 7.79
N ASP A 385 -11.73 19.75 7.52
CA ASP A 385 -11.32 20.20 6.18
C ASP A 385 -11.62 19.09 5.18
N HIS A 386 -12.01 19.46 3.95
CA HIS A 386 -12.54 18.49 3.01
C HIS A 386 -11.45 17.70 2.28
N VAL A 387 -11.74 16.42 2.10
CA VAL A 387 -11.15 15.56 1.07
C VAL A 387 -12.11 15.55 -0.13
N SER A 388 -11.55 15.63 -1.34
CA SER A 388 -12.30 15.71 -2.60
C SER A 388 -11.79 14.70 -3.63
N GLY A 389 -12.57 14.47 -4.68
CA GLY A 389 -12.24 13.49 -5.73
C GLY A 389 -12.73 12.08 -5.39
N ASN A 390 -11.96 11.07 -5.78
CA ASN A 390 -12.26 9.67 -5.53
C ASN A 390 -11.21 9.09 -4.56
N LEU A 391 -11.63 8.71 -3.36
CA LEU A 391 -10.85 7.85 -2.48
C LEU A 391 -10.95 6.42 -3.02
N LEU A 392 -9.82 5.88 -3.46
CA LEU A 392 -9.75 4.58 -4.12
C LEU A 392 -9.03 3.57 -3.20
N ILE A 393 -9.70 2.46 -2.89
CA ILE A 393 -9.14 1.34 -2.13
C ILE A 393 -9.42 0.06 -2.91
N HIS A 394 -8.42 -0.46 -3.61
CA HIS A 394 -8.67 -1.54 -4.57
C HIS A 394 -7.58 -2.58 -4.70
N ASN A 395 -7.95 -3.79 -5.11
CA ASN A 395 -7.01 -4.89 -5.35
C ASN A 395 -6.12 -5.21 -4.14
N ASN A 396 -6.51 -4.91 -2.90
CA ASN A 396 -5.72 -5.27 -1.72
C ASN A 396 -6.07 -6.68 -1.24
N VAL A 397 -5.11 -7.38 -0.65
CA VAL A 397 -5.33 -8.64 0.09
C VAL A 397 -5.10 -8.37 1.57
N ILE A 398 -6.12 -8.59 2.39
CA ILE A 398 -6.10 -8.37 3.84
C ILE A 398 -6.45 -9.68 4.53
N PHE A 399 -5.50 -10.25 5.27
CA PHE A 399 -5.61 -11.55 5.91
C PHE A 399 -5.33 -11.45 7.41
N ARG A 400 -6.17 -12.04 8.28
CA ARG A 400 -5.92 -12.06 9.73
C ARG A 400 -5.67 -10.67 10.32
N GLN A 401 -6.66 -9.80 10.15
CA GLN A 401 -6.59 -8.42 10.62
C GLN A 401 -7.41 -8.26 11.89
N ARG A 402 -6.80 -7.72 12.95
CA ARG A 402 -7.54 -7.28 14.13
C ARG A 402 -8.38 -6.03 13.81
N GLY A 403 -9.67 -6.09 14.15
CA GLY A 403 -10.64 -5.12 13.68
C GLY A 403 -10.82 -5.14 12.15
N PRO A 404 -11.55 -4.18 11.59
CA PRO A 404 -11.86 -4.15 10.16
C PRO A 404 -10.66 -4.16 9.26
N GLY A 405 -10.76 -4.89 8.16
CA GLY A 405 -9.80 -4.81 7.07
C GLY A 405 -9.78 -3.42 6.46
N ILE A 406 -10.95 -2.82 6.24
CA ILE A 406 -11.09 -1.47 5.67
C ILE A 406 -12.04 -0.64 6.53
N ASN A 407 -11.63 0.59 6.87
CA ASN A 407 -12.44 1.55 7.64
C ASN A 407 -12.30 2.95 7.04
N VAL A 408 -13.36 3.41 6.37
CA VAL A 408 -13.50 4.78 5.84
C VAL A 408 -14.66 5.46 6.55
N TYR A 409 -14.36 6.26 7.57
CA TYR A 409 -15.39 6.76 8.47
C TYR A 409 -15.08 8.14 9.01
N THR A 410 -16.09 8.97 9.23
CA THR A 410 -15.94 10.23 9.97
C THR A 410 -16.92 10.32 11.14
N SER A 411 -16.46 10.84 12.27
CA SER A 411 -17.30 11.07 13.46
C SER A 411 -17.63 12.57 13.59
N GLY A 412 -18.58 13.03 12.78
CA GLY A 412 -19.26 14.32 12.94
C GLY A 412 -20.78 14.13 12.94
N ARG A 413 -21.50 14.71 13.89
CA ARG A 413 -22.96 14.55 13.95
C ARG A 413 -23.73 15.67 13.27
N ASP A 414 -23.13 16.85 13.17
CA ASP A 414 -23.89 18.07 12.90
C ASP A 414 -23.64 18.65 11.48
N HIS A 415 -22.49 18.35 10.84
CA HIS A 415 -22.16 18.83 9.49
C HIS A 415 -21.41 17.78 8.64
N GLY A 416 -21.48 17.90 7.31
CA GLY A 416 -20.67 17.10 6.38
C GLY A 416 -19.17 17.39 6.56
N CYS A 417 -18.40 16.33 6.83
CA CYS A 417 -16.96 16.36 7.06
C CYS A 417 -16.20 16.32 5.72
N TRP A 418 -16.50 15.36 4.85
CA TRP A 418 -15.85 15.22 3.55
C TRP A 418 -16.85 15.27 2.40
N ILE A 419 -16.37 15.65 1.20
CA ILE A 419 -17.13 15.64 -0.05
C ILE A 419 -16.30 14.84 -1.06
N THR A 420 -16.38 13.51 -0.95
CA THR A 420 -15.56 12.58 -1.73
C THR A 420 -16.38 11.38 -2.12
N ASN A 421 -16.16 10.86 -3.32
CA ASN A 421 -16.59 9.51 -3.63
C ASN A 421 -15.61 8.53 -2.98
N VAL A 422 -16.12 7.40 -2.53
CA VAL A 422 -15.34 6.32 -1.92
C VAL A 422 -15.57 5.07 -2.76
N LYS A 423 -14.50 4.49 -3.32
CA LYS A 423 -14.55 3.25 -4.09
C LYS A 423 -13.72 2.18 -3.40
N ILE A 424 -14.36 1.10 -3.00
CA ILE A 424 -13.75 -0.07 -2.37
C ILE A 424 -13.98 -1.28 -3.28
N THR A 425 -13.00 -1.61 -4.11
CA THR A 425 -13.21 -2.54 -5.23
C THR A 425 -12.19 -3.65 -5.32
N ASP A 426 -12.62 -4.85 -5.71
CA ASP A 426 -11.70 -5.95 -6.06
C ASP A 426 -10.73 -6.34 -4.92
N ASN A 427 -11.10 -6.10 -3.66
CA ASN A 427 -10.29 -6.47 -2.50
C ASN A 427 -10.63 -7.89 -2.01
N ILE A 428 -9.66 -8.57 -1.41
CA ILE A 428 -9.84 -9.86 -0.74
C ILE A 428 -9.63 -9.66 0.76
N LEU A 429 -10.66 -9.89 1.57
CA LEU A 429 -10.66 -9.76 3.02
C LEU A 429 -10.95 -11.12 3.64
N ILE A 430 -9.97 -11.71 4.31
CA ILE A 430 -10.06 -13.06 4.91
C ILE A 430 -9.70 -12.94 6.39
N GLU A 431 -10.53 -13.48 7.29
CA GLU A 431 -10.23 -13.47 8.73
C GLU A 431 -10.01 -12.03 9.24
N THR A 432 -10.94 -11.13 8.93
CA THR A 432 -10.90 -9.72 9.36
C THR A 432 -11.96 -9.44 10.43
N GLY A 433 -11.86 -8.33 11.15
CA GLY A 433 -12.76 -8.06 12.28
C GLY A 433 -12.41 -8.87 13.52
N LEU A 434 -11.18 -9.38 13.62
CA LEU A 434 -10.75 -10.21 14.76
C LEU A 434 -10.65 -9.38 16.04
N GLY A 435 -10.64 -10.03 17.19
CA GLY A 435 -10.50 -9.39 18.49
C GLY A 435 -9.73 -10.23 19.52
N PRO A 436 -9.93 -9.92 20.81
CA PRO A 436 -10.23 -8.57 21.25
C PRO A 436 -9.00 -7.68 21.00
N ILE A 437 -9.21 -6.37 20.91
CA ILE A 437 -8.13 -5.42 21.15
C ILE A 437 -7.84 -5.35 22.65
N SER A 438 -6.66 -4.87 23.01
CA SER A 438 -6.20 -4.72 24.39
C SER A 438 -7.24 -4.06 25.31
N GLU A 439 -7.91 -3.02 24.82
CA GLU A 439 -9.04 -2.36 25.48
C GLU A 439 -10.38 -3.01 25.10
N LYS A 440 -10.67 -4.15 25.72
CA LYS A 440 -11.82 -5.03 25.43
C LYS A 440 -13.16 -4.31 25.20
N ARG A 441 -13.49 -3.28 26.00
CA ARG A 441 -14.75 -2.51 25.90
C ARG A 441 -14.68 -1.30 24.97
N ASN A 442 -13.51 -0.91 24.50
CA ASN A 442 -13.28 0.32 23.77
C ASN A 442 -12.50 0.04 22.48
N GLY A 443 -13.24 -0.27 21.41
CA GLY A 443 -12.70 -0.32 20.06
C GLY A 443 -12.82 -1.66 19.32
N THR A 444 -13.37 -2.71 19.93
CA THR A 444 -13.67 -3.94 19.20
C THR A 444 -14.68 -3.65 18.08
N ALA A 445 -14.33 -4.06 16.86
CA ALA A 445 -15.11 -3.79 15.65
C ALA A 445 -15.14 -5.08 14.80
N PRO A 446 -16.11 -5.99 15.05
CA PRO A 446 -16.19 -7.29 14.41
C PRO A 446 -16.78 -7.21 12.99
N PHE A 447 -16.16 -6.38 12.15
CA PHE A 447 -16.60 -6.15 10.78
C PHE A 447 -15.44 -6.34 9.81
N ALA A 448 -15.69 -6.67 8.55
CA ALA A 448 -14.64 -6.65 7.53
C ALA A 448 -14.44 -5.24 6.97
N VAL A 449 -15.55 -4.56 6.66
CA VAL A 449 -15.56 -3.21 6.10
C VAL A 449 -16.42 -2.32 6.98
N LYS A 450 -15.93 -1.11 7.29
CA LYS A 450 -16.71 -0.04 7.91
C LYS A 450 -16.71 1.19 7.03
N ILE A 451 -17.89 1.71 6.71
CA ILE A 451 -18.07 2.90 5.88
C ILE A 451 -19.07 3.90 6.45
N GLY A 452 -18.90 5.16 6.10
CA GLY A 452 -19.89 6.22 6.27
C GLY A 452 -19.45 7.35 7.21
N GLY A 453 -20.34 7.77 8.09
CA GLY A 453 -20.20 8.94 8.94
C GLY A 453 -20.81 10.17 8.28
N SER A 454 -20.06 11.26 8.33
CA SER A 454 -20.38 12.57 7.77
C SER A 454 -19.77 12.80 6.39
N ILE A 455 -19.66 11.74 5.59
CA ILE A 455 -19.06 11.82 4.25
C ILE A 455 -20.20 12.01 3.25
N LEU A 456 -20.13 13.08 2.47
CA LEU A 456 -21.01 13.34 1.33
C LEU A 456 -20.35 12.78 0.06
N GLY A 457 -21.12 12.12 -0.80
CA GLY A 457 -20.64 11.50 -2.04
C GLY A 457 -21.12 10.07 -2.22
N ASN A 458 -20.72 9.46 -3.34
CA ASN A 458 -21.06 8.07 -3.66
C ASN A 458 -20.14 7.10 -2.93
N PHE A 459 -20.72 6.04 -2.36
CA PHE A 459 -19.96 4.91 -1.80
C PHE A 459 -20.13 3.70 -2.72
N GLU A 460 -19.12 3.34 -3.47
CA GLU A 460 -19.11 2.19 -4.36
C GLU A 460 -18.31 1.04 -3.71
N VAL A 461 -18.99 -0.01 -3.24
CA VAL A 461 -18.35 -1.21 -2.66
C VAL A 461 -18.69 -2.42 -3.52
N HIS A 462 -17.75 -2.86 -4.35
CA HIS A 462 -18.04 -3.89 -5.35
C HIS A 462 -16.91 -4.87 -5.63
N ASN A 463 -17.28 -6.06 -6.11
CA ASN A 463 -16.34 -7.11 -6.50
C ASN A 463 -15.36 -7.54 -5.39
N ASN A 464 -15.71 -7.33 -4.12
CA ASN A 464 -14.85 -7.75 -3.00
C ASN A 464 -15.17 -9.20 -2.61
N ILE A 465 -14.14 -9.94 -2.18
CA ILE A 465 -14.28 -11.23 -1.50
C ILE A 465 -14.16 -10.97 0.00
N ILE A 466 -15.19 -11.34 0.76
CA ILE A 466 -15.21 -11.23 2.22
C ILE A 466 -15.44 -12.63 2.81
N TYR A 467 -14.46 -13.14 3.54
CA TYR A 467 -14.45 -14.50 4.04
C TYR A 467 -14.07 -14.57 5.53
N ASP A 468 -14.87 -15.30 6.32
CA ASP A 468 -14.61 -15.61 7.73
C ASP A 468 -14.40 -14.36 8.61
N VAL A 469 -15.38 -13.47 8.63
CA VAL A 469 -15.37 -12.24 9.40
C VAL A 469 -15.68 -12.50 10.87
N SER A 470 -14.84 -11.89 11.73
CA SER A 470 -14.96 -11.91 13.18
C SER A 470 -14.75 -13.29 13.81
N ASP A 471 -14.16 -13.30 14.99
CA ASP A 471 -13.98 -14.46 15.85
C ASP A 471 -14.88 -14.38 17.09
N GLU A 472 -15.00 -15.48 17.84
CA GLU A 472 -15.81 -15.52 19.07
C GLU A 472 -15.40 -14.42 20.05
N SER A 473 -14.10 -14.17 20.14
CA SER A 473 -13.51 -13.22 21.06
C SER A 473 -13.95 -11.77 20.79
N SER A 474 -14.22 -11.39 19.54
CA SER A 474 -14.73 -10.06 19.17
C SER A 474 -16.25 -9.94 19.27
N ARG A 475 -17.01 -11.01 18.99
CA ARG A 475 -18.49 -11.01 18.98
C ARG A 475 -19.12 -10.71 20.33
N GLN A 476 -18.45 -11.03 21.44
CA GLN A 476 -18.97 -10.73 22.79
C GLN A 476 -19.09 -9.22 23.07
N TYR A 477 -18.40 -8.37 22.30
CA TYR A 477 -18.36 -6.92 22.54
C TYR A 477 -19.21 -6.10 21.58
N ASN A 478 -19.50 -6.63 20.40
CA ASN A 478 -20.31 -5.95 19.40
C ASN A 478 -20.91 -6.95 18.40
N ARG A 479 -22.03 -6.59 17.78
CA ARG A 479 -22.68 -7.43 16.78
C ARG A 479 -21.83 -7.47 15.51
N PRO A 480 -21.47 -8.64 14.97
CA PRO A 480 -20.67 -8.75 13.75
C PRO A 480 -21.48 -8.43 12.48
N PHE A 481 -20.80 -7.94 11.44
CA PHE A 481 -21.34 -7.70 10.09
C PHE A 481 -20.23 -7.87 9.05
N ALA A 482 -20.52 -8.29 7.82
CA ALA A 482 -19.52 -8.19 6.76
C ALA A 482 -19.19 -6.71 6.47
N ILE A 483 -20.23 -5.89 6.28
CA ILE A 483 -20.14 -4.46 6.03
C ILE A 483 -20.96 -3.70 7.07
N ASN A 484 -20.29 -2.85 7.86
CA ASN A 484 -20.96 -1.93 8.77
C ASN A 484 -21.04 -0.53 8.14
N ALA A 485 -22.21 -0.20 7.61
CA ALA A 485 -22.47 1.08 6.96
C ALA A 485 -23.35 1.97 7.86
N ILE A 486 -22.83 3.15 8.22
CA ILE A 486 -23.51 4.08 9.14
C ILE A 486 -23.42 5.47 8.55
N PHE A 487 -24.50 6.05 8.06
CA PHE A 487 -24.53 7.39 7.45
C PHE A 487 -25.31 8.38 8.32
N HIS A 488 -24.70 9.53 8.64
CA HIS A 488 -25.35 10.55 9.49
C HIS A 488 -26.13 11.60 8.70
N PHE A 489 -25.96 11.69 7.38
CA PHE A 489 -26.53 12.76 6.55
C PHE A 489 -27.24 12.22 5.31
N ARG A 490 -28.28 12.96 4.88
CA ARG A 490 -28.90 12.80 3.57
C ARG A 490 -27.93 13.36 2.52
N GLY A 491 -27.45 12.52 1.62
CA GLY A 491 -26.47 12.91 0.58
C GLY A 491 -25.32 11.92 0.36
N ALA A 492 -25.18 10.93 1.25
CA ALA A 492 -24.37 9.75 0.96
C ALA A 492 -25.22 8.71 0.20
N THR A 493 -24.69 8.19 -0.90
CA THR A 493 -25.38 7.26 -1.80
C THR A 493 -24.56 5.98 -1.94
N PRO A 494 -24.85 4.95 -1.13
CA PRO A 494 -24.15 3.68 -1.20
C PRO A 494 -24.68 2.80 -2.33
N SER A 495 -23.75 2.21 -3.06
CA SER A 495 -23.91 1.19 -4.09
C SER A 495 -23.01 0.01 -3.72
N ILE A 496 -23.62 -1.06 -3.19
CA ILE A 496 -22.93 -2.23 -2.66
C ILE A 496 -23.36 -3.45 -3.48
N LYS A 497 -22.53 -3.86 -4.44
CA LYS A 497 -22.93 -4.82 -5.49
C LYS A 497 -21.82 -5.82 -5.79
N ASN A 498 -22.18 -7.01 -6.27
CA ASN A 498 -21.22 -8.01 -6.76
C ASN A 498 -20.14 -8.41 -5.75
N ASN A 499 -20.40 -8.24 -4.44
CA ASN A 499 -19.50 -8.76 -3.42
C ASN A 499 -19.83 -10.24 -3.17
N TYR A 500 -18.79 -11.02 -2.93
CA TYR A 500 -18.91 -12.38 -2.45
C TYR A 500 -18.69 -12.39 -0.93
N PHE A 501 -19.65 -12.95 -0.19
CA PHE A 501 -19.57 -13.05 1.25
C PHE A 501 -19.84 -14.48 1.74
N HIS A 502 -18.92 -14.97 2.58
CA HIS A 502 -19.09 -16.19 3.34
C HIS A 502 -18.54 -16.04 4.75
N ASN A 503 -19.24 -16.61 5.71
CA ASN A 503 -18.78 -16.72 7.08
C ASN A 503 -19.13 -18.10 7.64
N LYS A 504 -18.24 -18.68 8.44
CA LYS A 504 -18.53 -19.96 9.10
C LYS A 504 -19.69 -19.83 10.07
N GLU A 505 -19.69 -18.74 10.84
CA GLU A 505 -20.78 -18.38 11.75
C GLU A 505 -21.82 -17.52 11.04
N PRO A 506 -23.12 -17.70 11.29
CA PRO A 506 -24.14 -16.88 10.66
C PRO A 506 -24.05 -15.44 11.19
N ILE A 507 -23.53 -14.53 10.37
CA ILE A 507 -23.54 -13.09 10.64
C ILE A 507 -24.27 -12.35 9.50
N PRO A 508 -24.93 -11.21 9.77
CA PRO A 508 -25.55 -10.43 8.72
C PRO A 508 -24.52 -9.85 7.75
N PHE A 509 -24.87 -9.78 6.46
CA PHE A 509 -24.00 -9.18 5.45
C PHE A 509 -23.81 -7.68 5.72
N ILE A 510 -24.90 -6.95 5.96
CA ILE A 510 -24.86 -5.49 6.10
C ILE A 510 -25.67 -4.98 7.30
N ASN A 511 -25.16 -3.95 7.97
CA ASN A 511 -25.89 -3.22 9.00
C ASN A 511 -26.68 -2.03 8.42
N ASN A 512 -27.90 -1.79 8.90
CA ASN A 512 -28.72 -0.59 8.59
C ASN A 512 -29.13 -0.37 7.11
N PHE A 513 -29.26 -1.43 6.29
CA PHE A 513 -29.72 -1.32 4.90
C PHE A 513 -30.95 -2.17 4.61
N GLU A 514 -31.69 -1.76 3.58
CA GLU A 514 -32.79 -2.56 3.03
C GLU A 514 -32.27 -3.91 2.53
N LYS A 515 -33.09 -4.95 2.69
CA LYS A 515 -32.82 -6.30 2.17
C LYS A 515 -32.61 -6.33 0.64
N SER A 516 -32.98 -5.27 -0.08
CA SER A 516 -32.75 -5.13 -1.53
C SER A 516 -31.26 -5.16 -1.89
N VAL A 517 -30.38 -4.61 -1.04
CA VAL A 517 -28.92 -4.65 -1.23
C VAL A 517 -28.38 -6.08 -1.22
N GLU A 518 -28.97 -6.98 -0.42
CA GLU A 518 -28.53 -8.38 -0.34
C GLU A 518 -28.77 -9.15 -1.65
N LYS A 519 -29.75 -8.74 -2.47
CA LYS A 519 -30.08 -9.42 -3.74
C LYS A 519 -29.04 -9.21 -4.84
N GLU A 520 -28.26 -8.14 -4.75
CA GLU A 520 -27.20 -7.81 -5.72
C GLU A 520 -25.83 -8.39 -5.31
N ASN A 521 -25.80 -9.22 -4.26
CA ASN A 521 -24.57 -9.81 -3.71
C ASN A 521 -24.72 -11.33 -3.56
N THR A 522 -23.60 -12.05 -3.66
CA THR A 522 -23.58 -13.50 -3.44
C THR A 522 -23.29 -13.78 -1.98
N ILE A 523 -24.31 -14.20 -1.22
CA ILE A 523 -24.22 -14.52 0.21
C ILE A 523 -24.39 -16.03 0.39
N THR A 524 -23.39 -16.70 0.96
CA THR A 524 -23.47 -18.15 1.23
C THR A 524 -23.18 -18.46 2.69
N THR A 525 -24.15 -19.07 3.39
CA THR A 525 -24.05 -19.44 4.83
C THR A 525 -23.93 -20.95 5.09
N THR A 526 -23.96 -21.78 4.04
CA THR A 526 -23.87 -23.25 4.14
C THR A 526 -22.57 -23.75 3.50
N ASN A 527 -22.25 -25.03 3.76
CA ASN A 527 -21.01 -25.69 3.31
C ASN A 527 -20.67 -25.34 1.86
N PHE A 528 -19.47 -24.81 1.73
CA PHE A 528 -18.90 -24.23 0.52
C PHE A 528 -18.93 -25.22 -0.66
N ASP A 529 -19.16 -24.72 -1.87
CA ASP A 529 -18.91 -25.49 -3.09
C ASP A 529 -17.42 -25.89 -3.13
N ASP A 530 -17.16 -27.20 -3.25
CA ASP A 530 -15.84 -27.86 -3.13
C ASP A 530 -14.74 -27.26 -4.02
N LYS A 531 -15.13 -26.57 -5.10
CA LYS A 531 -14.17 -25.89 -6.00
C LYS A 531 -13.68 -24.56 -5.43
N LYS A 532 -14.58 -23.76 -4.84
CA LYS A 532 -14.21 -22.46 -4.27
C LYS A 532 -13.51 -22.65 -2.90
N SER A 533 -13.79 -23.72 -2.16
CA SER A 533 -13.18 -23.95 -0.83
C SER A 533 -11.67 -24.18 -0.97
N LYS A 534 -11.26 -24.91 -2.01
CA LYS A 534 -9.86 -25.15 -2.37
C LYS A 534 -9.07 -23.88 -2.68
N LEU A 535 -9.73 -22.77 -3.07
CA LEU A 535 -9.07 -21.47 -3.24
C LEU A 535 -8.67 -20.88 -1.91
N ILE A 536 -9.64 -20.80 -1.01
CA ILE A 536 -9.44 -20.23 0.31
C ILE A 536 -8.53 -21.12 1.15
N GLU A 537 -8.64 -22.44 1.05
CA GLU A 537 -7.70 -23.37 1.71
C GLU A 537 -6.27 -23.20 1.18
N LYS A 538 -6.07 -22.93 -0.11
CA LYS A 538 -4.74 -22.59 -0.63
C LYS A 538 -4.22 -21.26 -0.07
N ILE A 539 -5.08 -20.24 0.07
CA ILE A 539 -4.69 -18.97 0.69
C ILE A 539 -4.41 -19.15 2.18
N LYS A 540 -5.11 -20.05 2.88
CA LYS A 540 -4.80 -20.39 4.29
C LYS A 540 -3.48 -21.14 4.46
N HIS A 541 -3.02 -21.87 3.44
CA HIS A 541 -1.75 -22.60 3.43
C HIS A 541 -0.54 -21.77 2.95
N ILE A 542 -0.67 -20.44 2.89
CA ILE A 542 0.40 -19.45 2.63
C ILE A 542 1.30 -19.20 3.88
N GLN A 543 1.24 -20.09 4.86
CA GLN A 543 2.11 -20.12 6.05
C GLN A 543 2.88 -21.44 6.09
#